data_AF-A0A523P3W9-F1
#
_entry.id   AF-A0A523P3W9-F1
#
_cell.length_a   1.000
_cell.length_b   1.000
_cell.length_c   1.000
_cell.angle_alpha   90.00
_cell.angle_beta   90.00
_cell.angle_gamma   90.00
#
_symmetry.space_group_name_H-M   'P 1'
#
loop_
_entity.id
_entity.type
_entity.pdbx_description
1 polymer ?
#
loop_
_entity_poly.entity_id
_entity_poly.type
_entity_poly.pdbx_seq_one_letter_code
_entity_poly.pdbx_strand_id
1 'polypeptide(L)'
;MNPPAEQERLPASRLGRALGAISVPLLHLGALVIIFIVGLIATDVLSRSVFDAPLRGVPELVSLSIPAIVFLALGHLFIKDKLIRSDALLRLLERRS
;
A
#
# COMPACT_ATOMS: atom_id res chain seq x y z
N MET A 1 -13.45 -18.46 -35.77
CA MET A 1 -14.69 -18.24 -34.98
C MET A 1 -14.78 -19.39 -33.98
N ASN A 2 -14.36 -19.17 -32.73
CA ASN A 2 -14.49 -20.11 -31.61
C ASN A 2 -15.25 -19.37 -30.49
N PRO A 3 -16.08 -20.05 -29.68
CA PRO A 3 -17.25 -19.47 -29.03
C PRO A 3 -16.92 -18.58 -27.81
N PRO A 4 -17.82 -17.65 -27.44
CA PRO A 4 -17.79 -16.94 -26.17
C PRO A 4 -18.32 -17.87 -25.07
N ALA A 5 -17.45 -18.63 -24.42
CA ALA A 5 -17.84 -19.51 -23.31
C ALA A 5 -17.11 -19.08 -22.04
N GLU A 6 -17.90 -18.81 -20.99
CA GLU A 6 -17.50 -18.84 -19.58
C GLU A 6 -16.46 -17.80 -19.13
N GLN A 7 -16.72 -16.53 -19.42
CA GLN A 7 -16.57 -15.55 -18.34
C GLN A 7 -17.63 -15.89 -17.29
N GLU A 8 -17.29 -16.83 -16.42
CA GLU A 8 -17.96 -17.11 -15.16
C GLU A 8 -18.00 -15.79 -14.39
N ARG A 9 -19.05 -15.03 -14.64
CA ARG A 9 -19.42 -13.83 -13.89
C ARG A 9 -19.78 -14.32 -12.50
N LEU A 10 -18.78 -14.63 -11.69
CA LEU A 10 -18.95 -14.83 -10.25
C LEU A 10 -19.77 -13.62 -9.80
N PRO A 11 -21.00 -13.82 -9.29
CA PRO A 11 -21.85 -12.72 -8.89
C PRO A 11 -21.05 -11.93 -7.88
N ALA A 12 -20.74 -10.67 -8.19
CA ALA A 12 -19.95 -9.80 -7.33
C ALA A 12 -20.66 -9.75 -5.97
N SER A 13 -20.21 -10.62 -5.07
CA SER A 13 -20.82 -10.82 -3.77
C SER A 13 -20.83 -9.44 -3.10
N ARG A 14 -21.92 -9.11 -2.39
CA ARG A 14 -22.01 -7.80 -1.71
C ARG A 14 -20.75 -7.53 -0.87
N LEU A 15 -20.15 -8.59 -0.34
CA LEU A 15 -18.87 -8.59 0.34
C LEU A 15 -17.70 -8.17 -0.54
N GLY A 16 -17.52 -8.72 -1.75
CA GLY A 16 -16.46 -8.33 -2.67
C GLY A 16 -16.53 -6.85 -3.10
N ARG A 17 -17.74 -6.32 -3.29
CA ARG A 17 -17.95 -4.88 -3.56
C ARG A 17 -17.69 -4.02 -2.33
N ALA A 18 -18.13 -4.42 -1.15
CA ALA A 18 -17.89 -3.70 0.10
C ALA A 18 -16.39 -3.66 0.45
N LEU A 19 -15.70 -4.80 0.31
CA LEU A 19 -14.25 -4.90 0.50
C LEU A 19 -13.50 -4.02 -0.50
N GLY A 20 -13.89 -4.03 -1.78
CA GLY A 20 -13.31 -3.14 -2.79
C GLY A 20 -13.54 -1.65 -2.46
N ALA A 21 -14.75 -1.30 -2.03
CA ALA A 21 -15.12 0.07 -1.68
C ALA A 21 -14.36 0.62 -0.46
N ILE A 22 -14.10 -0.21 0.56
CA ILE A 22 -13.31 0.18 1.74
C ILE A 22 -11.81 0.18 1.42
N SER A 23 -11.37 -0.70 0.53
CA SER A 23 -9.97 -0.83 0.16
C SER A 23 -9.45 0.40 -0.58
N VAL A 24 -10.20 0.94 -1.55
CA VAL A 24 -9.77 2.11 -2.35
C VAL A 24 -9.39 3.33 -1.51
N PRO A 25 -10.24 3.85 -0.59
CA PRO A 25 -9.88 4.99 0.23
C PRO A 25 -8.71 4.68 1.16
N LEU A 26 -8.58 3.44 1.67
CA LEU A 26 -7.45 3.03 2.50
C LEU A 26 -6.11 3.14 1.76
N LEU A 27 -6.08 2.77 0.48
CA LEU A 27 -4.89 2.93 -0.37
C LEU A 27 -4.54 4.41 -0.57
N HIS A 28 -5.55 5.24 -0.84
CA HIS A 28 -5.34 6.66 -1.12
C HIS A 28 -4.86 7.38 0.13
N LEU A 29 -5.42 7.03 1.29
CA LEU A 29 -4.99 7.52 2.58
C LEU A 29 -3.54 7.07 2.87
N GLY A 30 -3.21 5.79 2.67
CA GLY A 30 -1.84 5.30 2.82
C GLY A 30 -0.84 6.06 1.93
N ALA A 31 -1.18 6.29 0.67
CA ALA A 31 -0.35 7.06 -0.26
C ALA A 31 -0.15 8.53 0.19
N LEU A 32 -1.22 9.18 0.66
CA LEU A 32 -1.17 10.56 1.14
C LEU A 32 -0.28 10.69 2.39
N VAL A 33 -0.38 9.75 3.33
CA VAL A 33 0.46 9.77 4.53
C VAL A 33 1.93 9.48 4.21
N ILE A 34 2.23 8.61 3.23
CA ILE A 34 3.61 8.43 2.74
C ILE A 34 4.19 9.74 2.23
N ILE A 35 3.46 10.46 1.36
CA ILE A 35 3.91 11.75 0.82
C ILE A 35 4.17 12.74 1.95
N PHE A 36 3.28 12.80 2.93
CA PHE A 36 3.42 13.67 4.10
C PHE A 36 4.68 13.35 4.93
N ILE A 37 4.93 12.07 5.25
CA ILE A 37 6.11 11.65 6.00
C ILE A 37 7.41 11.91 5.23
N VAL A 38 7.45 11.60 3.93
CA VAL A 38 8.62 11.90 3.10
C VAL A 38 8.91 13.41 3.10
N GLY A 39 7.87 14.26 3.03
CA GLY A 39 8.01 15.71 3.16
C GLY A 39 8.56 16.15 4.52
N LEU A 40 8.08 15.56 5.62
CA LEU A 40 8.60 15.85 6.96
C LEU A 40 10.07 15.44 7.12
N ILE A 41 10.44 14.25 6.63
CA ILE A 41 11.83 13.77 6.66
C ILE A 41 12.72 14.69 5.83
N ALA A 42 12.30 15.06 4.62
CA ALA A 42 13.05 15.96 3.76
C ALA A 42 13.25 17.33 4.41
N THR A 43 12.22 17.85 5.09
CA THR A 43 12.30 19.12 5.83
C THR A 43 13.25 19.02 7.03
N ASP A 44 13.25 17.90 7.76
CA ASP A 44 14.19 17.67 8.88
C ASP A 44 15.65 17.56 8.40
N VAL A 45 15.88 16.82 7.32
CA VAL A 45 17.21 16.71 6.69
C VAL A 45 17.66 18.08 6.18
N LEU A 46 16.77 18.84 5.53
CA LEU A 46 17.09 20.17 5.04
C LEU A 46 17.42 21.13 6.19
N SER A 47 16.63 21.10 7.28
CA SER A 47 16.87 21.89 8.49
C SER A 47 18.23 21.59 9.12
N ARG A 48 18.61 20.30 9.20
CA ARG A 48 19.95 19.89 9.67
C ARG A 48 21.07 20.37 8.76
N SER A 49 20.86 20.30 7.44
CA SER A 49 21.89 20.66 6.46
C SER A 49 22.10 22.17 6.27
N VAL A 50 21.07 22.99 6.50
CA VAL A 50 21.09 24.44 6.21
C VAL A 50 21.19 25.29 7.48
N PHE A 51 20.58 24.86 8.59
CA PHE A 51 20.43 25.70 9.78
C PHE A 51 21.16 25.18 11.03
N ASP A 52 21.82 24.01 10.98
CA ASP A 52 22.49 23.36 12.12
C ASP A 52 21.60 23.21 13.38
N ALA A 53 20.29 23.42 13.22
CA ALA A 53 19.28 23.43 14.25
C ALA A 53 18.34 22.23 14.02
N PRO A 54 18.54 21.12 14.75
CA PRO A 54 17.74 19.92 14.57
C PRO A 54 16.31 20.14 15.11
N LEU A 55 15.31 19.67 14.36
CA LEU A 55 13.94 19.55 14.86
C LEU A 55 13.89 18.35 15.84
N ARG A 56 14.06 18.63 17.13
CA ARG A 56 13.92 17.64 18.21
C ARG A 56 12.52 17.02 18.14
N GLY A 57 12.41 15.70 18.08
CA GLY A 57 11.12 15.00 18.02
C GLY A 57 10.76 14.43 16.64
N VAL A 58 11.41 14.85 15.54
CA VAL A 58 11.10 14.33 14.20
C VAL A 58 11.48 12.85 14.05
N PRO A 59 12.68 12.39 14.47
CA PRO A 59 13.04 10.98 14.39
C PRO A 59 12.08 10.08 15.20
N GLU A 60 11.60 10.55 16.35
CA GLU A 60 10.63 9.85 17.19
C GLU A 60 9.26 9.75 16.51
N LEU A 61 8.76 10.86 15.94
CA LEU A 61 7.51 10.89 15.16
C LEU A 61 7.57 9.96 13.94
N VAL A 62 8.68 9.98 13.20
CA VAL A 62 8.90 9.14 12.02
C VAL A 62 8.96 7.66 12.43
N SER A 63 9.66 7.33 13.51
CA SER A 63 9.77 5.95 14.00
C SER A 63 8.44 5.34 14.44
N LEU A 64 7.53 6.15 15.01
CA LEU A 64 6.19 5.71 15.40
C LEU A 64 5.20 5.68 14.23
N SER A 65 5.35 6.58 13.25
CA SER A 65 4.41 6.72 12.13
C SER A 65 4.67 5.75 10.98
N ILE A 66 5.93 5.42 10.66
CA ILE A 66 6.27 4.46 9.59
C ILE A 66 5.53 3.12 9.77
N PRO A 67 5.58 2.44 10.93
CA PRO A 67 4.88 1.16 11.11
C PRO A 67 3.37 1.30 10.96
N ALA A 68 2.78 2.37 11.50
CA ALA A 68 1.34 2.62 11.40
C ALA A 68 0.87 2.74 9.94
N ILE A 69 1.63 3.45 9.11
CA ILE A 69 1.35 3.61 7.68
C ILE A 69 1.53 2.30 6.92
N VAL A 70 2.58 1.54 7.24
CA VAL A 70 2.84 0.23 6.63
C VAL A 70 1.68 -0.73 6.92
N PHE A 71 1.18 -0.80 8.16
CA PHE A 71 0.02 -1.63 8.49
C PHE A 71 -1.26 -1.15 7.79
N LEU A 72 -1.47 0.16 7.70
CA LEU A 72 -2.60 0.75 6.98
C LEU A 72 -2.57 0.38 5.49
N ALA A 73 -1.40 0.45 4.85
CA ALA A 73 -1.22 0.10 3.45
C ALA A 73 -1.31 -1.43 3.21
N LEU A 74 -0.76 -2.24 4.13
CA LEU A 74 -0.79 -3.71 4.04
C LEU A 74 -2.22 -4.25 3.97
N GLY A 75 -3.16 -3.71 4.74
CA GLY A 75 -4.56 -4.13 4.71
C GLY A 75 -5.19 -4.07 3.30
N HIS A 76 -4.86 -3.03 2.53
CA HIS A 76 -5.28 -2.92 1.13
C HIS A 76 -4.66 -4.00 0.23
N LEU A 77 -3.38 -4.32 0.45
CA LEU A 77 -2.67 -5.31 -0.34
C LEU A 77 -3.20 -6.73 -0.08
N PHE A 78 -3.53 -7.05 1.17
CA PHE A 78 -4.15 -8.34 1.55
C PHE A 78 -5.49 -8.55 0.85
N ILE A 79 -6.35 -7.53 0.80
CA ILE A 79 -7.67 -7.65 0.16
C ILE A 79 -7.56 -7.83 -1.36
N LYS A 80 -6.46 -7.37 -1.97
CA LYS A 80 -6.23 -7.51 -3.41
C LYS A 80 -5.39 -8.74 -3.82
N ASP A 81 -5.04 -9.61 -2.88
CA ASP A 81 -4.06 -10.71 -3.07
C ASP A 81 -2.70 -10.28 -3.64
N LYS A 82 -2.40 -8.97 -3.65
CA LYS A 82 -1.21 -8.38 -4.28
C LYS A 82 0.04 -8.44 -3.39
N LEU A 83 0.14 -9.43 -2.50
CA LEU A 83 1.38 -9.63 -1.77
C LEU A 83 2.44 -10.08 -2.78
N ILE A 84 3.43 -9.22 -3.00
CA ILE A 84 4.47 -9.34 -4.03
C ILE A 84 5.13 -10.74 -4.04
N ARG A 85 5.21 -11.42 -2.88
CA ARG A 85 5.77 -12.77 -2.80
C ARG A 85 4.78 -13.89 -3.16
N SER A 86 3.49 -13.75 -2.88
CA SER A 86 2.47 -14.75 -3.24
C SER A 86 2.20 -14.73 -4.74
N ASP A 87 1.92 -13.57 -5.33
CA ASP A 87 1.64 -13.47 -6.77
C ASP A 87 2.84 -13.86 -7.64
N ALA A 88 4.05 -13.42 -7.28
CA ALA A 88 5.24 -13.65 -8.11
C ALA A 88 5.73 -15.11 -8.05
N LEU A 89 5.70 -15.75 -6.88
CA LEU A 89 6.08 -17.16 -6.75
C LEU A 89 5.06 -18.09 -7.43
N LEU A 90 3.76 -17.84 -7.27
CA LEU A 90 2.70 -18.57 -7.97
C LEU A 90 2.86 -18.45 -9.50
N ARG A 91 3.06 -17.23 -10.01
CA ARG A 91 3.31 -16.98 -11.44
C ARG A 91 4.59 -17.64 -11.97
N LEU A 92 5.64 -17.74 -11.15
CA LEU A 92 6.88 -18.40 -11.54
C LEU A 92 6.70 -19.93 -11.59
N LEU A 93 5.88 -20.49 -10.68
CA LEU A 93 5.59 -21.92 -10.62
C LEU A 93 4.62 -22.35 -11.74
N GLU A 94 3.59 -21.56 -12.05
CA GLU A 94 2.72 -21.76 -13.22
C GLU A 94 3.50 -21.77 -14.54
N ARG A 95 4.55 -20.96 -14.67
CA ARG A 95 5.39 -20.93 -15.89
C ARG A 95 6.26 -22.18 -16.06
N ARG A 96 6.32 -23.07 -15.06
CA ARG A 96 7.18 -24.26 -15.04
C ARG A 96 6.39 -25.59 -15.15
N SER A 97 5.05 -25.54 -15.17
CA SER A 97 4.15 -26.69 -15.35
C SER A 97 3.49 -26.61 -16.71
#